data_AF-A0A968IKS0-F1
#
_entry.id   AF-A0A968IKS0-F1
#
_cell.length_a   1.000
_cell.length_b   1.000
_cell.length_c   1.000
_cell.angle_alpha   90.00
_cell.angle_beta   90.00
_cell.angle_gamma   90.00
#
_symmetry.space_group_name_H-M   'P 1'
#
loop_
_entity.id
_entity.type
_entity.pdbx_description
1 polymer ?
#
loop_
_entity_poly.entity_id
_entity_poly.type
_entity_poly.pdbx_seq_one_letter_code
_entity_poly.pdbx_strand_id
1 'polypeptide(L)'
;MARRKKSTAPQEAAEETNEPNEDLILDEEELTEEPVPEDEIICKLTQERRKVTPEETIIQDLIDQLHREYRVDLANMARDLSFRISDYDETAGKKKSLTRQAALVVYKTGTSGETRTDEDIIRVVMVAKKGTQPENKNQGVEGLKNLLSYLAQQQSSSVINLYGAWTNGDRLAFFRAFRNPRNQFIETEELTDFPAPDESLEELEDANRRPLRIATKESLLRAFKSAHDYLYGNQSMRGDRAFWQLLNLIFCKILDEQQSLRLFFVGATEANTEEGRKRVVERINRLFERVKNEEYKDVFDGSERIELNDRALVFVATEISRYSLLGTDTDAKGLAYEAITSNTLKRERGQFFTPRNMIRMMVEMIDPSPNDLILDPACGSGGFLVIVLNHVRRKLLAEAGGDPDLPVPSERKRIELKLKEYARNKIWGIDVDPDLRKAARMNMVMNEDGHGNIFCFNSLEFGVPEREVPEMEQFATGVPGLAELWNRRNTSSREFGVFDFIFTNPPSAPKFLLPIGRFSRR
;
A
#
# COMPACT_ATOMS: atom_id res chain seq x y z
N MET A 1 23.62 76.96 50.94
CA MET A 1 23.08 77.07 52.31
C MET A 1 21.84 76.19 52.43
N ALA A 2 21.67 75.57 53.60
CA ALA A 2 20.45 74.94 54.14
C ALA A 2 19.99 73.56 53.60
N ARG A 3 20.34 72.55 54.40
CA ARG A 3 19.69 71.24 54.60
C ARG A 3 18.27 71.35 55.17
N ARG A 4 17.40 70.38 54.82
CA ARG A 4 16.46 69.60 55.69
C ARG A 4 15.45 68.87 54.79
N LYS A 5 14.91 67.68 55.04
CA LYS A 5 15.21 66.48 55.85
C LYS A 5 14.21 65.40 55.35
N LYS A 6 14.61 64.13 55.43
CA LYS A 6 13.92 62.90 54.99
C LYS A 6 12.61 62.56 55.75
N SER A 7 11.67 61.89 55.08
CA SER A 7 10.94 60.70 55.60
C SER A 7 10.50 59.80 54.44
N THR A 8 11.11 58.62 54.29
CA THR A 8 10.57 57.25 54.57
C THR A 8 10.01 56.55 53.32
N ALA A 9 10.76 55.54 52.86
CA ALA A 9 10.41 54.53 51.85
C ALA A 9 9.44 53.47 52.45
N PRO A 10 8.87 52.51 51.68
CA PRO A 10 9.62 51.46 50.95
C PRO A 10 9.16 51.25 49.48
N GLN A 11 10.13 51.00 48.57
CA GLN A 11 10.36 49.76 47.79
C GLN A 11 9.24 49.44 46.75
N GLU A 12 9.50 49.15 45.48
CA GLU A 12 10.70 48.80 44.71
C GLU A 12 10.30 48.96 43.22
N ALA A 13 10.97 49.85 42.47
CA ALA A 13 12.02 49.52 41.50
C ALA A 13 11.49 49.13 40.10
N ALA A 14 11.21 50.17 39.30
CA ALA A 14 11.16 50.10 37.84
C ALA A 14 11.89 51.34 37.32
N GLU A 15 13.16 51.19 36.95
CA GLU A 15 13.92 52.22 36.24
C GLU A 15 14.29 51.66 34.85
N GLU A 16 13.69 52.29 33.85
CA GLU A 16 14.17 52.32 32.47
C GLU A 16 15.46 53.15 32.40
N THR A 17 16.52 52.59 31.82
CA THR A 17 17.57 53.37 31.15
C THR A 17 18.18 52.59 29.97
N ASN A 18 17.87 53.07 28.77
CA ASN A 18 18.71 53.31 27.58
C ASN A 18 19.79 52.30 27.09
N GLU A 19 19.70 52.07 25.76
CA GLU A 19 20.70 51.60 24.76
C GLU A 19 20.94 50.08 24.61
N PRO A 20 21.36 49.61 23.41
CA PRO A 20 20.77 49.68 22.08
C PRO A 20 20.32 48.27 21.59
N ASN A 21 19.67 48.19 20.43
CA ASN A 21 19.33 46.93 19.74
C ASN A 21 20.50 45.93 19.73
N GLU A 22 20.44 44.91 20.57
CA GLU A 22 21.06 43.62 20.29
C GLU A 22 20.08 42.86 19.40
N ASP A 23 20.27 43.02 18.09
CA ASP A 23 19.89 41.99 17.14
C ASP A 23 20.61 40.71 17.58
N LEU A 24 19.89 39.86 18.32
CA LEU A 24 20.18 38.44 18.44
C LEU A 24 19.99 37.86 17.04
N ILE A 25 21.03 38.04 16.21
CA ILE A 25 21.30 37.16 15.09
C ILE A 25 21.50 35.80 15.74
N LEU A 26 20.41 35.03 15.81
CA LEU A 26 20.50 33.60 15.88
C LEU A 26 21.34 33.21 14.65
N ASP A 27 22.55 32.73 14.90
CA ASP A 27 23.33 32.05 13.89
C ASP A 27 22.45 30.89 13.37
N GLU A 28 21.74 31.15 12.28
CA GLU A 28 21.29 30.12 11.37
C GLU A 28 22.59 29.48 10.88
N GLU A 29 23.04 28.43 11.56
CA GLU A 29 23.82 27.39 10.91
C GLU A 29 22.95 26.92 9.74
N GLU A 30 23.11 27.59 8.59
CA GLU A 30 22.83 27.02 7.28
C GLU A 30 23.60 25.71 7.25
N LEU A 31 22.92 24.62 7.62
CA LEU A 31 23.25 23.28 7.19
C LEU A 31 23.25 23.35 5.67
N THR A 32 24.41 23.67 5.10
CA THR A 32 24.71 23.46 3.69
C THR A 32 24.68 21.95 3.47
N GLU A 33 23.48 21.37 3.39
CA GLU A 33 23.28 20.04 2.85
C GLU A 33 23.67 20.13 1.38
N GLU A 34 24.92 19.76 1.09
CA GLU A 34 25.36 19.55 -0.29
C GLU A 34 24.31 18.66 -0.98
N PRO A 35 23.77 19.07 -2.14
CA PRO A 35 22.76 18.29 -2.82
C PRO A 35 23.33 16.91 -3.13
N VAL A 36 22.57 15.87 -2.74
CA VAL A 36 22.95 14.48 -3.00
C VAL A 36 22.99 14.27 -4.52
N PRO A 37 24.12 13.78 -5.08
CA PRO A 37 24.19 13.43 -6.50
C PRO A 37 23.08 12.45 -6.91
N GLU A 38 22.57 12.53 -8.14
CA GLU A 38 21.49 11.65 -8.62
C GLU A 38 21.84 10.15 -8.55
N ASP A 39 23.13 9.79 -8.53
CA ASP A 39 23.62 8.41 -8.43
C ASP A 39 23.95 7.96 -6.99
N GLU A 40 23.67 8.81 -5.99
CA GLU A 40 23.89 8.53 -4.58
C GLU A 40 22.59 8.62 -3.76
N ILE A 41 22.55 7.87 -2.66
CA ILE A 41 21.47 7.90 -1.67
C ILE A 41 22.08 7.93 -0.27
N ILE A 42 21.48 8.69 0.64
CA ILE A 42 21.84 8.67 2.05
C ILE A 42 21.17 7.44 2.68
N CYS A 43 22.00 6.55 3.24
CA CYS A 43 21.52 5.35 3.89
C CYS A 43 20.75 5.70 5.18
N LYS A 44 19.48 5.28 5.27
CA LYS A 44 18.61 5.56 6.43
C LYS A 44 19.15 5.01 7.76
N LEU A 45 19.94 3.93 7.70
CA LEU A 45 20.53 3.30 8.87
C LEU A 45 21.85 3.95 9.31
N THR A 46 22.78 4.19 8.36
CA THR A 46 24.15 4.63 8.69
C THR A 46 24.38 6.13 8.48
N GLN A 47 23.45 6.83 7.81
CA GLN A 47 23.57 8.23 7.38
C GLN A 47 24.75 8.50 6.43
N GLU A 48 25.35 7.44 5.88
CA GLU A 48 26.43 7.54 4.90
C GLU A 48 25.89 7.61 3.47
N ARG A 49 26.62 8.30 2.58
CA ARG A 49 26.36 8.27 1.13
C ARG A 49 26.68 6.89 0.56
N ARG A 50 25.77 6.35 -0.24
CA ARG A 50 25.89 5.05 -0.93
C ARG A 50 25.50 5.21 -2.38
N LYS A 51 26.12 4.46 -3.28
CA LYS A 51 25.72 4.43 -4.69
C LYS A 51 24.34 3.80 -4.86
N VAL A 52 23.51 4.41 -5.69
CA VAL A 52 22.19 3.88 -6.07
C VAL A 52 22.39 2.63 -6.92
N THR A 53 22.09 1.48 -6.34
CA THR A 53 22.02 0.19 -7.02
C THR A 53 20.67 -0.47 -6.74
N PRO A 54 20.16 -1.38 -7.58
CA PRO A 54 18.90 -2.07 -7.32
C PRO A 54 18.89 -2.77 -5.95
N GLU A 55 20.00 -3.40 -5.57
CA GLU A 55 20.16 -4.04 -4.27
C GLU A 55 20.16 -3.01 -3.13
N GLU A 56 20.82 -1.86 -3.30
CA GLU A 56 20.80 -0.80 -2.29
C GLU A 56 19.40 -0.22 -2.10
N THR A 57 18.64 0.01 -3.17
CA THR A 57 17.24 0.45 -3.06
C THR A 57 16.41 -0.55 -2.25
N ILE A 58 16.55 -1.85 -2.53
CA ILE A 58 15.86 -2.90 -1.76
C ILE A 58 16.28 -2.89 -0.28
N ILE A 59 17.56 -2.67 0.01
CA ILE A 59 18.06 -2.56 1.39
C ILE A 59 17.43 -1.35 2.10
N GLN A 60 17.36 -0.19 1.44
CA GLN A 60 16.71 1.00 2.00
C GLN A 60 15.23 0.78 2.28
N ASP A 61 14.53 0.07 1.38
CA ASP A 61 13.12 -0.29 1.58
C ASP A 61 12.95 -1.26 2.76
N LEU A 62 13.86 -2.23 2.90
CA LEU A 62 13.82 -3.22 3.99
C LEU A 62 14.15 -2.58 5.34
N ILE A 63 15.05 -1.58 5.39
CA ILE A 63 15.30 -0.80 6.61
C ILE A 63 14.02 -0.10 7.04
N ASP A 64 13.33 0.57 6.12
CA ASP A 64 12.04 1.22 6.39
C ASP A 64 10.98 0.21 6.82
N GLN A 65 10.92 -0.94 6.13
CA GLN A 65 9.99 -2.00 6.44
C GLN A 65 10.20 -2.52 7.88
N LEU A 66 11.44 -2.88 8.24
CA LEU A 66 11.77 -3.35 9.58
C LEU A 66 11.50 -2.28 10.64
N HIS A 67 11.82 -1.02 10.36
CA HIS A 67 11.63 0.07 11.30
C HIS A 67 10.15 0.40 11.52
N ARG A 68 9.41 0.68 10.43
CA ARG A 68 8.04 1.19 10.49
C ARG A 68 7.01 0.09 10.70
N GLU A 69 7.19 -1.06 10.05
CA GLU A 69 6.20 -2.15 10.05
C GLU A 69 6.49 -3.20 11.13
N TYR A 70 7.78 -3.48 11.41
CA TYR A 70 8.21 -4.45 12.43
C TYR A 70 8.66 -3.79 13.73
N ARG A 71 8.58 -2.46 13.85
CA ARG A 71 8.89 -1.70 15.07
C ARG A 71 10.30 -1.98 15.60
N VAL A 72 11.23 -2.24 14.69
CA VAL A 72 12.64 -2.44 15.01
C VAL A 72 13.33 -1.09 15.14
N ASP A 73 13.97 -0.83 16.27
CA ASP A 73 14.82 0.36 16.44
C ASP A 73 16.03 0.28 15.49
N LEU A 74 16.33 1.37 14.78
CA LEU A 74 17.50 1.49 13.91
C LEU A 74 18.79 1.22 14.68
N ALA A 75 18.87 1.60 15.96
CA ALA A 75 20.01 1.33 16.81
C ALA A 75 20.30 -0.17 16.94
N ASN A 76 19.28 -1.03 16.85
CA ASN A 76 19.40 -2.48 16.96
C ASN A 76 19.64 -3.18 15.62
N MET A 77 19.79 -2.43 14.52
CA MET A 77 20.13 -2.99 13.21
C MET A 77 21.62 -2.85 12.90
N ALA A 78 22.17 -3.76 12.12
CA ALA A 78 23.43 -3.58 11.42
C ALA A 78 23.31 -4.10 9.99
N ARG A 79 24.22 -3.66 9.12
CA ARG A 79 24.23 -4.01 7.70
C ARG A 79 25.57 -4.55 7.24
N ASP A 80 25.54 -5.22 6.08
CA ASP A 80 26.72 -5.68 5.34
C ASP A 80 27.63 -6.64 6.12
N LEU A 81 27.07 -7.50 6.97
CA LEU A 81 27.82 -8.47 7.77
C LEU A 81 28.15 -9.74 6.98
N SER A 82 29.36 -10.28 7.20
CA SER A 82 29.85 -11.48 6.54
C SER A 82 30.15 -12.59 7.55
N PHE A 83 29.53 -13.76 7.33
CA PHE A 83 29.66 -14.93 8.20
C PHE A 83 30.42 -16.04 7.48
N ARG A 84 31.41 -16.63 8.14
CA ARG A 84 32.15 -17.79 7.64
C ARG A 84 31.55 -19.06 8.21
N ILE A 85 30.89 -19.83 7.35
CA ILE A 85 30.17 -21.05 7.70
C ILE A 85 30.94 -22.24 7.17
N SER A 86 31.04 -23.31 7.97
CA SER A 86 31.55 -24.60 7.49
C SER A 86 30.37 -25.48 7.08
N ASP A 87 30.31 -25.84 5.81
CA ASP A 87 29.33 -26.77 5.26
C ASP A 87 30.02 -28.10 4.91
N TYR A 88 29.33 -29.22 5.14
CA TYR A 88 29.89 -30.55 4.90
C TYR A 88 29.44 -31.02 3.52
N ASP A 89 30.38 -31.08 2.57
CA ASP A 89 30.09 -31.57 1.22
C ASP A 89 30.19 -33.10 1.20
N GLU A 90 29.04 -33.77 1.24
CA GLU A 90 28.95 -35.24 1.20
C GLU A 90 29.55 -35.83 -0.08
N THR A 91 29.52 -35.11 -1.21
CA THR A 91 30.09 -35.59 -2.48
C THR A 91 31.61 -35.48 -2.54
N ALA A 92 32.19 -34.51 -1.84
CA ALA A 92 33.64 -34.30 -1.81
C ALA A 92 34.33 -34.89 -0.56
N GLY A 93 33.57 -35.35 0.44
CA GLY A 93 34.08 -35.86 1.71
C GLY A 93 34.89 -34.83 2.51
N LYS A 94 34.67 -33.54 2.30
CA LYS A 94 35.44 -32.43 2.88
C LYS A 94 34.53 -31.32 3.41
N LYS A 95 34.95 -30.69 4.52
CA LYS A 95 34.35 -29.44 5.00
C LYS A 95 34.72 -28.32 4.05
N LYS A 96 33.73 -27.70 3.41
CA LYS A 96 33.88 -26.52 2.58
C LYS A 96 33.56 -25.28 3.41
N SER A 97 34.49 -24.32 3.45
CA SER A 97 34.21 -23.02 4.05
C SER A 97 33.48 -22.14 3.03
N LEU A 98 32.32 -21.63 3.43
CA LEU A 98 31.47 -20.76 2.63
C LEU A 98 31.31 -19.44 3.37
N THR A 99 31.38 -18.33 2.65
CA THR A 99 31.01 -17.02 3.21
C THR A 99 29.56 -16.71 2.81
N ARG A 100 28.75 -16.29 3.77
CA ARG A 100 27.39 -15.78 3.54
C ARG A 100 27.33 -14.32 3.99
N GLN A 101 26.69 -13.49 3.18
CA GLN A 101 26.50 -12.08 3.49
C GLN A 101 25.05 -11.86 3.92
N ALA A 102 24.89 -11.27 5.10
CA ALA A 102 23.63 -10.69 5.53
C ALA A 102 23.62 -9.22 5.12
N ALA A 103 22.60 -8.83 4.36
CA ALA A 103 22.39 -7.43 4.03
C ALA A 103 21.99 -6.64 5.27
N LEU A 104 21.11 -7.21 6.10
CA LEU A 104 20.70 -6.64 7.39
C LEU A 104 20.68 -7.73 8.46
N VAL A 105 20.99 -7.34 9.69
CA VAL A 105 20.74 -8.13 10.90
C VAL A 105 20.04 -7.27 11.94
N VAL A 106 19.28 -7.91 12.82
CA VAL A 106 18.66 -7.27 13.98
C VAL A 106 19.12 -7.98 15.24
N TYR A 107 19.58 -7.20 16.21
CA TYR A 107 20.01 -7.65 17.52
C TYR A 107 18.89 -7.57 18.56
N LYS A 108 19.01 -8.36 19.64
CA LYS A 108 18.15 -8.26 20.83
C LYS A 108 18.20 -6.84 21.41
N THR A 109 17.04 -6.31 21.79
CA THR A 109 16.93 -5.01 22.46
C THR A 109 17.82 -4.96 23.70
N GLY A 110 18.58 -3.88 23.86
CA GLY A 110 19.46 -3.67 25.02
C GLY A 110 20.91 -4.15 24.84
N THR A 111 21.29 -4.65 23.65
CA THR A 111 22.71 -4.93 23.33
C THR A 111 23.40 -3.71 22.73
N SER A 112 24.38 -3.17 23.47
CA SER A 112 25.24 -2.05 23.04
C SER A 112 26.34 -2.50 22.06
N GLY A 113 26.77 -1.59 21.17
CA GLY A 113 27.64 -1.91 20.03
C GLY A 113 28.94 -2.67 20.33
N GLU A 114 29.56 -2.46 21.50
CA GLU A 114 30.81 -3.14 21.88
C GLU A 114 30.60 -4.58 22.38
N THR A 115 29.38 -4.96 22.76
CA THR A 115 29.04 -6.27 23.34
C THR A 115 28.25 -7.17 22.40
N ARG A 116 28.00 -6.73 21.16
CA ARG A 116 27.21 -7.51 20.19
C ARG A 116 27.97 -8.72 19.69
N THR A 117 27.33 -9.87 19.82
CA THR A 117 27.84 -11.15 19.32
C THR A 117 26.86 -11.78 18.34
N ASP A 118 27.28 -12.85 17.66
CA ASP A 118 26.40 -13.63 16.78
C ASP A 118 25.22 -14.26 17.54
N GLU A 119 25.37 -14.51 18.85
CA GLU A 119 24.31 -15.03 19.74
C GLU A 119 23.18 -14.01 19.99
N ASP A 120 23.46 -12.72 19.80
CA ASP A 120 22.51 -11.64 20.01
C ASP A 120 21.63 -11.37 18.78
N ILE A 121 21.95 -11.98 17.64
CA ILE A 121 21.19 -11.82 16.40
C ILE A 121 19.87 -12.58 16.50
N ILE A 122 18.76 -11.88 16.27
CA ILE A 122 17.39 -12.43 16.28
C ILE A 122 16.72 -12.40 14.91
N ARG A 123 17.17 -11.53 14.00
CA ARG A 123 16.70 -11.51 12.61
C ARG A 123 17.86 -11.35 11.65
N VAL A 124 17.74 -11.95 10.48
CA VAL A 124 18.71 -11.81 9.38
C VAL A 124 18.00 -11.62 8.05
N VAL A 125 18.49 -10.72 7.21
CA VAL A 125 17.94 -10.48 5.87
C VAL A 125 19.03 -10.66 4.83
N MET A 126 18.74 -11.49 3.84
CA MET A 126 19.60 -11.68 2.66
C MET A 126 18.94 -11.04 1.44
N VAL A 127 19.69 -10.14 0.79
CA VAL A 127 19.30 -9.53 -0.49
C VAL A 127 20.13 -10.15 -1.61
N ALA A 128 19.44 -10.78 -2.56
CA ALA A 128 20.02 -11.36 -3.75
C ALA A 128 19.87 -10.44 -4.95
N LYS A 129 20.70 -10.64 -5.96
CA LYS A 129 20.59 -9.91 -7.23
C LYS A 129 19.23 -10.18 -7.87
N LYS A 130 18.69 -9.16 -8.54
CA LYS A 130 17.44 -9.30 -9.29
C LYS A 130 17.51 -10.46 -10.29
N GLY A 131 16.44 -11.26 -10.36
CA GLY A 131 16.38 -12.46 -11.21
C GLY A 131 17.03 -13.71 -10.63
N THR A 132 17.65 -13.64 -9.45
CA THR A 132 18.15 -14.84 -8.75
C THR A 132 16.98 -15.75 -8.38
N GLN A 133 17.07 -17.02 -8.79
CA GLN A 133 16.07 -18.03 -8.47
C GLN A 133 16.21 -18.50 -7.01
N PRO A 134 15.09 -18.74 -6.30
CA PRO A 134 15.09 -19.19 -4.90
C PRO A 134 15.92 -20.46 -4.66
N GLU A 135 16.00 -21.36 -5.64
CA GLU A 135 16.70 -22.65 -5.56
C GLU A 135 18.22 -22.50 -5.76
N ASN A 136 18.72 -21.29 -6.03
CA ASN A 136 20.15 -21.07 -6.19
C ASN A 136 20.90 -21.43 -4.89
N LYS A 137 21.83 -22.40 -4.98
CA LYS A 137 22.55 -22.96 -3.82
C LYS A 137 23.38 -21.94 -3.03
N ASN A 138 23.81 -20.83 -3.65
CA ASN A 138 24.70 -19.85 -3.01
C ASN A 138 23.99 -18.55 -2.63
N GLN A 139 23.13 -18.06 -3.51
CA GLN A 139 22.47 -16.74 -3.37
C GLN A 139 20.95 -16.84 -3.22
N GLY A 140 20.39 -18.04 -3.29
CA GLY A 140 18.96 -18.29 -3.09
C GLY A 140 18.62 -18.54 -1.61
N VAL A 141 17.43 -19.07 -1.40
CA VAL A 141 16.87 -19.39 -0.08
C VAL A 141 17.73 -20.38 0.69
N GLU A 142 18.42 -21.29 0.01
CA GLU A 142 19.33 -22.24 0.65
C GLU A 142 20.49 -21.51 1.36
N GLY A 143 20.98 -20.40 0.79
CA GLY A 143 21.99 -19.56 1.43
C GLY A 143 21.51 -18.98 2.77
N LEU A 144 20.23 -18.56 2.83
CA LEU A 144 19.59 -18.09 4.05
C LEU A 144 19.45 -19.22 5.07
N LYS A 145 18.99 -20.39 4.65
CA LYS A 145 18.84 -21.56 5.55
C LYS A 145 20.17 -21.95 6.18
N ASN A 146 21.27 -21.98 5.41
CA ASN A 146 22.59 -22.27 5.96
C ASN A 146 23.03 -21.24 7.01
N LEU A 147 22.76 -19.95 6.75
CA LEU A 147 23.08 -18.86 7.68
C LEU A 147 22.24 -18.95 8.96
N LEU A 148 20.95 -19.22 8.83
CA LEU A 148 20.05 -19.45 9.97
C LEU A 148 20.53 -20.62 10.83
N SER A 149 20.89 -21.75 10.22
CA SER A 149 21.40 -22.91 10.94
C SER A 149 22.71 -22.61 11.68
N TYR A 150 23.63 -21.84 11.06
CA TYR A 150 24.87 -21.42 11.70
C TYR A 150 24.64 -20.53 12.92
N LEU A 151 23.83 -19.47 12.77
CA LEU A 151 23.54 -18.53 13.85
C LEU A 151 22.76 -19.19 14.99
N ALA A 152 21.83 -20.09 14.66
CA ALA A 152 21.11 -20.89 15.65
C ALA A 152 22.02 -21.81 16.48
N GLN A 153 23.17 -22.25 15.95
CA GLN A 153 24.18 -23.00 16.72
C GLN A 153 24.93 -22.12 17.72
N GLN A 154 25.03 -20.81 17.47
CA GLN A 154 25.67 -19.87 18.38
C GLN A 154 24.77 -19.49 19.56
N GLN A 155 23.46 -19.70 19.44
CA GLN A 155 22.52 -19.40 20.53
C GLN A 155 22.58 -20.49 21.61
N SER A 156 22.95 -20.09 22.83
CA SER A 156 23.03 -21.00 24.00
C SER A 156 21.66 -21.41 24.53
N SER A 157 20.60 -20.66 24.19
CA SER A 157 19.22 -20.92 24.61
C SER A 157 18.67 -22.22 24.00
N SER A 158 17.89 -22.97 24.79
CA SER A 158 17.14 -24.13 24.31
C SER A 158 16.04 -23.74 23.33
N VAL A 159 15.50 -22.52 23.46
CA VAL A 159 14.53 -21.91 22.54
C VAL A 159 15.28 -20.98 21.58
N ILE A 160 15.25 -21.32 20.30
CA ILE A 160 15.86 -20.49 19.24
C ILE A 160 14.86 -19.40 18.86
N ASN A 161 15.26 -18.13 19.02
CA ASN A 161 14.51 -16.97 18.56
C ASN A 161 15.27 -16.34 17.39
N LEU A 162 15.28 -17.04 16.26
CA LEU A 162 16.00 -16.63 15.06
C LEU A 162 15.15 -16.82 13.81
N TYR A 163 14.94 -15.72 13.10
CA TYR A 163 14.14 -15.70 11.87
C TYR A 163 14.91 -15.00 10.76
N GLY A 164 14.60 -15.39 9.52
CA GLY A 164 15.29 -14.93 8.34
C GLY A 164 14.33 -14.46 7.26
N ALA A 165 14.72 -13.45 6.51
CA ALA A 165 14.06 -13.05 5.28
C ALA A 165 15.04 -13.14 4.09
N TRP A 166 14.55 -13.62 2.96
CA TRP A 166 15.29 -13.60 1.70
C TRP A 166 14.48 -12.84 0.65
N THR A 167 15.16 -11.99 -0.12
CA THR A 167 14.53 -11.32 -1.25
C THR A 167 15.49 -11.08 -2.42
N ASN A 168 14.95 -11.08 -3.63
CA ASN A 168 15.63 -10.64 -4.85
C ASN A 168 14.98 -9.36 -5.44
N GLY A 169 14.16 -8.67 -4.64
CA GLY A 169 13.36 -7.51 -5.03
C GLY A 169 11.96 -7.84 -5.56
N ASP A 170 11.78 -9.00 -6.21
CA ASP A 170 10.48 -9.42 -6.75
C ASP A 170 9.75 -10.42 -5.83
N ARG A 171 10.49 -11.30 -5.14
CA ARG A 171 9.95 -12.24 -4.15
C ARG A 171 10.51 -11.94 -2.77
N LEU A 172 9.69 -12.09 -1.74
CA LEU A 172 10.07 -12.05 -0.33
C LEU A 172 9.67 -13.39 0.31
N ALA A 173 10.58 -14.00 1.06
CA ALA A 173 10.33 -15.28 1.73
C ALA A 173 10.86 -15.25 3.16
N PHE A 174 10.10 -15.82 4.09
CA PHE A 174 10.40 -15.80 5.52
C PHE A 174 10.67 -17.20 6.04
N PHE A 175 11.59 -17.33 6.99
CA PHE A 175 11.99 -18.60 7.58
C PHE A 175 12.24 -18.45 9.08
N ARG A 176 12.05 -19.53 9.83
CA ARG A 176 12.58 -19.66 11.20
C ARG A 176 13.63 -20.76 11.28
N ALA A 177 14.57 -20.62 12.19
CA ALA A 177 15.35 -21.74 12.71
C ALA A 177 14.73 -22.23 14.01
N PHE A 178 14.65 -23.55 14.20
CA PHE A 178 14.18 -24.14 15.46
C PHE A 178 14.93 -25.43 15.75
N ARG A 179 14.95 -25.81 17.03
CA ARG A 179 15.55 -27.08 17.46
C ARG A 179 14.46 -28.13 17.45
N ASN A 180 14.59 -29.14 16.60
CA ASN A 180 13.58 -30.18 16.51
C ASN A 180 13.57 -30.99 17.81
N PRO A 181 12.42 -31.09 18.51
CA PRO A 181 12.36 -31.70 19.83
C PRO A 181 12.68 -33.21 19.81
N ARG A 182 12.53 -33.88 18.67
CA ARG A 182 12.73 -35.34 18.54
C ARG A 182 14.18 -35.73 18.38
N ASN A 183 14.94 -34.99 17.57
CA ASN A 183 16.32 -35.34 17.18
C ASN A 183 17.36 -34.31 17.68
N GLN A 184 16.93 -33.19 18.26
CA GLN A 184 17.75 -32.08 18.76
C GLN A 184 18.58 -31.35 17.70
N PHE A 185 18.40 -31.67 16.40
CA PHE A 185 19.02 -30.96 15.30
C PHE A 185 18.33 -29.62 15.05
N ILE A 186 19.09 -28.69 14.49
CA ILE A 186 18.56 -27.40 14.04
C ILE A 186 17.99 -27.60 12.65
N GLU A 187 16.72 -27.24 12.51
CA GLU A 187 15.96 -27.31 11.27
C GLU A 187 15.41 -25.92 10.94
N THR A 188 15.08 -25.73 9.66
CA THR A 188 14.48 -24.47 9.19
C THR A 188 13.10 -24.73 8.61
N GLU A 189 12.17 -23.84 8.86
CA GLU A 189 10.81 -23.91 8.34
C GLU A 189 10.43 -22.59 7.66
N GLU A 190 9.73 -22.67 6.53
CA GLU A 190 9.18 -21.51 5.80
C GLU A 190 7.97 -20.95 6.55
N LEU A 191 7.85 -19.63 6.57
CA LEU A 191 6.76 -18.90 7.22
C LEU A 191 6.06 -17.96 6.24
N THR A 192 4.81 -17.61 6.54
CA THR A 192 4.05 -16.59 5.81
C THR A 192 4.46 -15.15 6.18
N ASP A 193 4.86 -14.95 7.44
CA ASP A 193 5.47 -13.74 8.01
C ASP A 193 6.34 -14.18 9.20
N PHE A 194 7.32 -13.35 9.57
CA PHE A 194 8.09 -13.54 10.82
C PHE A 194 7.69 -12.50 11.88
N PRO A 195 7.85 -12.80 13.19
CA PRO A 195 7.32 -11.92 14.22
C PRO A 195 8.17 -10.66 14.36
N ALA A 196 7.55 -9.54 14.73
CA ALA A 196 8.28 -8.39 15.25
C ALA A 196 9.09 -8.79 16.50
N PRO A 197 10.10 -8.00 16.93
CA PRO A 197 10.90 -8.34 18.12
C PRO A 197 10.09 -8.51 19.40
N ASP A 198 8.95 -7.82 19.51
CA ASP A 198 8.00 -7.87 20.62
C ASP A 198 6.86 -8.89 20.44
N GLU A 199 6.84 -9.64 19.32
CA GLU A 199 5.81 -10.64 19.01
C GLU A 199 6.35 -12.07 19.11
N SER A 200 5.45 -13.02 19.38
CA SER A 200 5.74 -14.46 19.35
C SER A 200 5.24 -15.12 18.06
N LEU A 201 5.69 -16.36 17.80
CA LEU A 201 5.18 -17.14 16.68
C LEU A 201 3.75 -17.62 16.92
N GLU A 202 3.38 -17.89 18.17
CA GLU A 202 2.03 -18.28 18.55
C GLU A 202 1.02 -17.16 18.26
N GLU A 203 1.41 -15.90 18.46
CA GLU A 203 0.60 -14.74 18.09
C GLU A 203 0.41 -14.64 16.57
N LEU A 204 1.39 -15.06 15.78
CA LEU A 204 1.28 -15.17 14.32
C LEU A 204 0.39 -16.31 13.83
N GLU A 205 -0.04 -17.22 14.70
CA GLU A 205 -1.02 -18.27 14.38
C GLU A 205 -2.45 -17.86 14.79
N ASP A 206 -2.61 -16.77 15.56
CA ASP A 206 -3.90 -16.27 16.01
C ASP A 206 -4.47 -15.21 15.05
N ALA A 207 -5.69 -15.44 14.56
CA ALA A 207 -6.44 -14.46 13.76
C ALA A 207 -6.78 -13.17 14.54
N ASN A 208 -6.65 -13.20 15.88
CA ASN A 208 -6.81 -12.04 16.75
C ASN A 208 -5.54 -11.19 16.89
N ARG A 209 -4.45 -11.56 16.20
CA ARG A 209 -3.19 -10.82 16.20
C ARG A 209 -3.43 -9.34 15.94
N ARG A 210 -2.89 -8.49 16.81
CA ARG A 210 -2.98 -7.03 16.69
C ARG A 210 -1.65 -6.36 17.05
N PRO A 211 -1.31 -5.26 16.37
CA PRO A 211 -1.97 -4.70 15.18
C PRO A 211 -1.50 -5.35 13.86
N LEU A 212 -2.37 -5.36 12.84
CA LEU A 212 -1.95 -5.58 11.45
C LEU A 212 -0.92 -4.52 11.04
N ARG A 213 -0.02 -4.85 10.10
CA ARG A 213 1.04 -3.93 9.70
C ARG A 213 0.50 -2.83 8.78
N ILE A 214 0.85 -1.57 9.06
CA ILE A 214 0.62 -0.46 8.13
C ILE A 214 1.73 -0.57 7.08
N ALA A 215 1.37 -0.88 5.83
CA ALA A 215 2.37 -1.12 4.80
C ALA A 215 3.02 0.19 4.36
N THR A 216 4.32 0.14 4.09
CA THR A 216 4.96 1.15 3.24
C THR A 216 4.45 1.03 1.79
N LYS A 217 4.65 2.08 1.01
CA LYS A 217 4.27 2.13 -0.41
C LYS A 217 4.91 0.99 -1.20
N GLU A 218 6.19 0.72 -0.95
CA GLU A 218 6.99 -0.30 -1.61
C GLU A 218 6.58 -1.71 -1.15
N SER A 219 6.31 -1.91 0.14
CA SER A 219 5.82 -3.19 0.68
C SER A 219 4.48 -3.61 0.08
N LEU A 220 3.51 -2.69 0.00
CA LEU A 220 2.20 -2.99 -0.56
C LEU A 220 2.29 -3.24 -2.07
N LEU A 221 3.04 -2.41 -2.78
CA LEU A 221 3.30 -2.59 -4.21
C LEU A 221 3.92 -3.97 -4.49
N ARG A 222 4.94 -4.36 -3.72
CA ARG A 222 5.62 -5.66 -3.85
C ARG A 222 4.63 -6.80 -3.62
N ALA A 223 3.79 -6.72 -2.59
CA ALA A 223 2.80 -7.74 -2.28
C ALA A 223 1.76 -7.93 -3.40
N PHE A 224 1.20 -6.82 -3.92
CA PHE A 224 0.21 -6.88 -4.99
C PHE A 224 0.82 -7.40 -6.29
N LYS A 225 2.03 -6.95 -6.63
CA LYS A 225 2.77 -7.44 -7.79
C LYS A 225 3.10 -8.92 -7.65
N SER A 226 3.59 -9.36 -6.49
CA SER A 226 3.93 -10.77 -6.23
C SER A 226 2.71 -11.67 -6.35
N ALA A 227 1.58 -11.27 -5.75
CA ALA A 227 0.31 -11.97 -5.89
C ALA A 227 -0.14 -12.07 -7.35
N HIS A 228 -0.13 -10.95 -8.07
CA HIS A 228 -0.52 -10.89 -9.48
C HIS A 228 0.38 -11.77 -10.37
N ASP A 229 1.69 -11.63 -10.25
CA ASP A 229 2.68 -12.34 -11.06
C ASP A 229 2.62 -13.85 -10.80
N TYR A 230 2.36 -14.27 -9.55
CA TYR A 230 2.14 -15.67 -9.22
C TYR A 230 0.93 -16.26 -9.95
N LEU A 231 -0.19 -15.55 -9.98
CA LEU A 231 -1.40 -15.98 -10.69
C LEU A 231 -1.15 -16.08 -12.20
N TYR A 232 -0.48 -15.09 -12.76
CA TYR A 232 -0.15 -15.04 -14.19
C TYR A 232 0.80 -16.19 -14.60
N GLY A 233 1.81 -16.48 -13.79
CA GLY A 233 2.85 -17.47 -14.08
C GLY A 233 2.43 -18.93 -13.83
N ASN A 234 1.74 -19.22 -12.72
CA ASN A 234 1.55 -20.60 -12.25
C ASN A 234 0.24 -21.27 -12.67
N GLN A 235 -0.80 -20.51 -13.02
CA GLN A 235 -2.09 -21.09 -13.42
C GLN A 235 -2.38 -21.01 -14.92
N SER A 236 -1.48 -20.46 -15.73
CA SER A 236 -1.79 -20.13 -17.14
C SER A 236 -3.07 -19.29 -17.26
N MET A 237 -3.42 -18.53 -16.21
CA MET A 237 -4.47 -17.51 -16.25
C MET A 237 -3.94 -16.35 -17.08
N ARG A 238 -4.01 -16.50 -18.39
CA ARG A 238 -3.83 -15.40 -19.34
C ARG A 238 -5.01 -14.45 -19.15
N GLY A 239 -4.78 -13.15 -19.25
CA GLY A 239 -5.88 -12.21 -19.20
C GLY A 239 -5.88 -11.24 -18.02
N ASP A 240 -6.83 -10.33 -18.13
CA ASP A 240 -7.61 -9.71 -17.05
C ASP A 240 -8.12 -10.67 -15.96
N ARG A 241 -8.21 -11.99 -16.20
CA ARG A 241 -8.67 -12.95 -15.18
C ARG A 241 -7.84 -12.96 -13.90
N ALA A 242 -6.51 -12.93 -13.99
CA ALA A 242 -5.64 -12.90 -12.80
C ALA A 242 -5.88 -11.63 -11.97
N PHE A 243 -6.10 -10.51 -12.66
CA PHE A 243 -6.45 -9.23 -12.04
C PHE A 243 -7.79 -9.30 -11.30
N TRP A 244 -8.84 -9.85 -11.93
CA TRP A 244 -10.14 -10.01 -11.27
C TRP A 244 -10.11 -10.94 -10.06
N GLN A 245 -9.37 -12.05 -10.14
CA GLN A 245 -9.22 -12.98 -9.02
C GLN A 245 -8.46 -12.35 -7.84
N LEU A 246 -7.44 -11.52 -8.12
CA LEU A 246 -6.75 -10.74 -7.10
C LEU A 246 -7.69 -9.71 -6.46
N LEU A 247 -8.50 -9.00 -7.25
CA LEU A 247 -9.47 -8.02 -6.73
C LEU A 247 -10.53 -8.67 -5.84
N ASN A 248 -11.03 -9.85 -6.20
CA ASN A 248 -11.95 -10.61 -5.35
C ASN A 248 -11.38 -10.85 -3.95
N LEU A 249 -10.09 -11.18 -3.85
CA LEU A 249 -9.40 -11.40 -2.58
C LEU A 249 -9.12 -10.10 -1.82
N ILE A 250 -8.79 -9.01 -2.52
CA ILE A 250 -8.65 -7.67 -1.92
C ILE A 250 -9.98 -7.24 -1.28
N PHE A 251 -11.10 -7.46 -1.95
CA PHE A 251 -12.43 -7.16 -1.40
C PHE A 251 -12.77 -7.98 -0.16
N CYS A 252 -12.40 -9.27 -0.16
CA CYS A 252 -12.50 -10.09 1.04
C CYS A 252 -11.72 -9.43 2.20
N LYS A 253 -10.47 -9.05 1.96
CA LYS A 253 -9.64 -8.39 2.98
C LYS A 253 -10.24 -7.07 3.47
N ILE A 254 -10.73 -6.21 2.57
CA ILE A 254 -11.38 -4.95 2.93
C ILE A 254 -12.60 -5.21 3.82
N LEU A 255 -13.47 -6.14 3.44
CA LEU A 255 -14.65 -6.48 4.22
C LEU A 255 -14.28 -7.03 5.61
N ASP A 256 -13.29 -7.92 5.65
CA ASP A 256 -12.78 -8.50 6.89
C ASP A 256 -12.30 -7.44 7.88
N GLU A 257 -11.55 -6.44 7.39
CA GLU A 257 -11.07 -5.33 8.22
C GLU A 257 -12.20 -4.40 8.64
N GLN A 258 -13.13 -4.05 7.73
CA GLN A 258 -14.25 -3.15 8.02
C GLN A 258 -15.17 -3.71 9.11
N GLN A 259 -15.46 -5.01 9.04
CA GLN A 259 -16.35 -5.69 9.97
C GLN A 259 -15.61 -6.43 11.10
N SER A 260 -14.28 -6.38 11.11
CA SER A 260 -13.44 -7.08 12.09
C SER A 260 -13.76 -8.58 12.21
N LEU A 261 -13.97 -9.26 11.07
CA LEU A 261 -14.45 -10.65 11.02
C LEU A 261 -13.37 -11.69 11.36
N ARG A 262 -12.09 -11.35 11.14
CA ARG A 262 -10.93 -12.21 11.44
C ARG A 262 -10.94 -13.52 10.66
N LEU A 263 -11.48 -13.49 9.45
CA LEU A 263 -11.53 -14.60 8.50
C LEU A 263 -10.41 -14.49 7.44
N PHE A 264 -9.98 -13.29 7.07
CA PHE A 264 -8.88 -13.09 6.12
C PHE A 264 -7.52 -13.12 6.82
N PHE A 265 -7.10 -14.32 7.19
CA PHE A 265 -5.84 -14.57 7.88
C PHE A 265 -5.22 -15.90 7.43
N VAL A 266 -3.89 -15.95 7.46
CA VAL A 266 -3.10 -17.17 7.23
C VAL A 266 -2.06 -17.26 8.33
N GLY A 267 -2.13 -18.31 9.15
CA GLY A 267 -1.14 -18.53 10.22
C GLY A 267 0.27 -18.70 9.67
N ALA A 268 1.29 -18.39 10.49
CA ALA A 268 2.69 -18.43 10.09
C ALA A 268 3.11 -19.74 9.43
N THR A 269 2.64 -20.88 9.95
CA THR A 269 2.93 -22.23 9.47
C THR A 269 1.71 -22.94 8.90
N GLU A 270 0.52 -22.32 8.98
CA GLU A 270 -0.75 -22.93 8.55
C GLU A 270 -0.71 -23.40 7.09
N ALA A 271 -0.09 -22.62 6.20
CA ALA A 271 0.05 -22.92 4.77
C ALA A 271 0.98 -24.11 4.46
N ASN A 272 1.78 -24.56 5.43
CA ASN A 272 2.75 -25.65 5.25
C ASN A 272 2.08 -27.03 5.15
N THR A 273 0.86 -27.16 5.69
CA THR A 273 0.08 -28.41 5.66
C THR A 273 -1.06 -28.36 4.66
N GLU A 274 -1.47 -29.51 4.13
CA GLU A 274 -2.62 -29.58 3.21
C GLU A 274 -3.93 -29.22 3.93
N GLU A 275 -4.10 -29.69 5.16
CA GLU A 275 -5.25 -29.39 6.01
C GLU A 275 -5.34 -27.90 6.33
N GLY A 276 -4.21 -27.25 6.63
CA GLY A 276 -4.17 -25.81 6.88
C GLY A 276 -4.49 -24.99 5.64
N ARG A 277 -3.97 -25.38 4.47
CA ARG A 277 -4.36 -24.77 3.18
C ARG A 277 -5.88 -24.82 2.96
N LYS A 278 -6.50 -25.98 3.21
CA LYS A 278 -7.96 -26.14 3.06
C LYS A 278 -8.75 -25.25 4.02
N ARG A 279 -8.33 -25.12 5.28
CA ARG A 279 -8.99 -24.21 6.25
C ARG A 279 -8.91 -22.75 5.80
N VAL A 280 -7.78 -22.31 5.27
CA VAL A 280 -7.62 -20.95 4.71
C VAL A 280 -8.58 -20.74 3.54
N VAL A 281 -8.63 -21.68 2.60
CA VAL A 281 -9.52 -21.65 1.43
C VAL A 281 -11.00 -21.58 1.86
N GLU A 282 -11.41 -22.39 2.83
CA GLU A 282 -12.79 -22.39 3.35
C GLU A 282 -13.17 -21.04 3.99
N ARG A 283 -12.28 -20.45 4.81
CA ARG A 283 -12.52 -19.13 5.43
C ARG A 283 -12.68 -18.03 4.38
N ILE A 284 -11.80 -18.00 3.40
CA ILE A 284 -11.81 -16.97 2.36
C ILE A 284 -13.02 -17.11 1.43
N ASN A 285 -13.38 -18.33 1.03
CA ASN A 285 -14.59 -18.54 0.23
C ASN A 285 -15.86 -18.11 0.97
N ARG A 286 -15.96 -18.40 2.28
CA ARG A 286 -17.07 -17.92 3.11
C ARG A 286 -17.16 -16.40 3.12
N LEU A 287 -16.01 -15.74 3.25
CA LEU A 287 -15.93 -14.28 3.23
C LEU A 287 -16.31 -13.71 1.86
N PHE A 288 -15.89 -14.36 0.78
CA PHE A 288 -16.23 -13.95 -0.58
C PHE A 288 -17.73 -14.05 -0.88
N GLU A 289 -18.42 -15.08 -0.36
CA GLU A 289 -19.88 -15.17 -0.47
C GLU A 289 -20.58 -13.97 0.19
N ARG A 290 -20.04 -13.44 1.30
CA ARG A 290 -20.58 -12.24 1.95
C ARG A 290 -20.28 -10.97 1.14
N VAL A 291 -19.08 -10.85 0.59
CA VAL A 291 -18.68 -9.75 -0.30
C VAL A 291 -19.70 -9.57 -1.42
N LYS A 292 -19.98 -10.64 -2.18
CA LYS A 292 -20.83 -10.54 -3.39
C LYS A 292 -22.33 -10.55 -3.09
N ASN A 293 -22.77 -11.25 -2.03
CA ASN A 293 -24.21 -11.44 -1.76
C ASN A 293 -24.78 -10.58 -0.63
N GLU A 294 -23.95 -9.92 0.18
CA GLU A 294 -24.42 -9.13 1.33
C GLU A 294 -24.06 -7.65 1.16
N GLU A 295 -22.77 -7.36 0.94
CA GLU A 295 -22.22 -6.00 1.14
C GLU A 295 -22.04 -5.19 -0.14
N TYR A 296 -21.53 -5.81 -1.22
CA TYR A 296 -21.16 -5.10 -2.46
C TYR A 296 -21.97 -5.56 -3.68
N LYS A 297 -23.29 -5.74 -3.51
CA LYS A 297 -24.21 -6.20 -4.58
C LYS A 297 -24.31 -5.29 -5.81
N ASP A 298 -23.87 -4.05 -5.65
CA ASP A 298 -23.80 -3.06 -6.72
C ASP A 298 -22.48 -3.17 -7.51
N VAL A 299 -21.45 -3.80 -6.95
CA VAL A 299 -20.16 -4.06 -7.62
C VAL A 299 -20.11 -5.45 -8.22
N PHE A 300 -20.70 -6.43 -7.54
CA PHE A 300 -20.72 -7.84 -7.93
C PHE A 300 -22.10 -8.25 -8.42
N ASP A 301 -22.15 -9.08 -9.46
CA ASP A 301 -23.42 -9.61 -9.99
C ASP A 301 -23.90 -10.88 -9.24
N GLY A 302 -23.07 -11.42 -8.35
CA GLY A 302 -23.34 -12.60 -7.52
C GLY A 302 -23.00 -13.93 -8.19
N SER A 303 -22.76 -13.92 -9.51
CA SER A 303 -22.34 -15.10 -10.26
C SER A 303 -20.84 -15.38 -10.13
N GLU A 304 -20.07 -14.41 -9.65
CA GLU A 304 -18.62 -14.52 -9.55
C GLU A 304 -18.18 -15.59 -8.55
N ARG A 305 -17.04 -16.21 -8.86
CA ARG A 305 -16.41 -17.25 -8.06
C ARG A 305 -14.91 -17.03 -8.00
N ILE A 306 -14.30 -17.51 -6.91
CA ILE A 306 -12.86 -17.66 -6.85
C ILE A 306 -12.49 -18.90 -7.67
N GLU A 307 -11.83 -18.69 -8.80
CA GLU A 307 -11.43 -19.74 -9.75
C GLU A 307 -10.00 -20.25 -9.49
N LEU A 308 -9.44 -19.92 -8.33
CA LEU A 308 -8.09 -20.27 -7.94
C LEU A 308 -8.04 -21.66 -7.29
N ASN A 309 -7.02 -22.45 -7.62
CA ASN A 309 -6.68 -23.62 -6.81
C ASN A 309 -6.20 -23.24 -5.41
N ASP A 310 -6.27 -24.19 -4.48
CA ASP A 310 -5.95 -23.99 -3.05
C ASP A 310 -4.58 -23.36 -2.83
N ARG A 311 -3.55 -23.81 -3.56
CA ARG A 311 -2.18 -23.30 -3.42
C ARG A 311 -2.07 -21.83 -3.80
N ALA A 312 -2.71 -21.43 -4.89
CA ALA A 312 -2.66 -20.05 -5.37
C ALA A 312 -3.49 -19.11 -4.50
N LEU A 313 -4.67 -19.54 -4.07
CA LEU A 313 -5.51 -18.77 -3.16
C LEU A 313 -4.74 -18.51 -1.85
N VAL A 314 -4.15 -19.55 -1.26
CA VAL A 314 -3.36 -19.42 -0.02
C VAL A 314 -2.14 -18.53 -0.23
N PHE A 315 -1.44 -18.67 -1.35
CA PHE A 315 -0.29 -17.80 -1.66
C PHE A 315 -0.69 -16.32 -1.71
N VAL A 316 -1.74 -15.98 -2.47
CA VAL A 316 -2.22 -14.59 -2.59
C VAL A 316 -2.73 -14.07 -1.24
N ALA A 317 -3.45 -14.92 -0.48
CA ALA A 317 -3.91 -14.57 0.85
C ALA A 317 -2.74 -14.29 1.81
N THR A 318 -1.66 -15.08 1.75
CA THR A 318 -0.42 -14.85 2.51
C THR A 318 0.19 -13.48 2.17
N GLU A 319 0.26 -13.13 0.89
CA GLU A 319 0.86 -11.86 0.45
C GLU A 319 0.11 -10.63 0.99
N ILE A 320 -1.22 -10.72 1.08
CA ILE A 320 -2.09 -9.59 1.43
C ILE A 320 -2.42 -9.56 2.95
N SER A 321 -2.56 -10.71 3.60
CA SER A 321 -3.14 -10.82 4.95
C SER A 321 -2.36 -10.07 6.04
N ARG A 322 -1.04 -9.97 5.90
CA ARG A 322 -0.13 -9.32 6.86
C ARG A 322 -0.30 -7.80 6.97
N TYR A 323 -0.88 -7.15 5.96
CA TYR A 323 -1.06 -5.70 5.93
C TYR A 323 -2.49 -5.31 6.29
N SER A 324 -2.66 -4.13 6.87
CA SER A 324 -3.96 -3.46 6.97
C SER A 324 -4.19 -2.60 5.74
N LEU A 325 -5.16 -2.95 4.90
CA LEU A 325 -5.55 -2.13 3.76
C LEU A 325 -6.27 -0.85 4.21
N LEU A 326 -7.06 -0.90 5.28
CA LEU A 326 -7.75 0.30 5.78
C LEU A 326 -6.82 1.28 6.48
N GLY A 327 -5.81 0.77 7.19
CA GLY A 327 -4.82 1.60 7.90
C GLY A 327 -3.72 2.16 6.98
N THR A 328 -3.37 1.42 5.92
CA THR A 328 -2.34 1.84 4.97
C THR A 328 -2.72 3.11 4.23
N ASP A 329 -1.70 3.93 3.92
CA ASP A 329 -1.86 5.17 3.20
C ASP A 329 -2.55 4.99 1.83
N THR A 330 -3.28 6.02 1.42
CA THR A 330 -4.09 5.97 0.22
C THR A 330 -3.25 6.04 -1.06
N ASP A 331 -2.12 6.75 -1.03
CA ASP A 331 -1.18 6.78 -2.16
C ASP A 331 -0.47 5.42 -2.31
N ALA A 332 -0.16 4.74 -1.20
CA ALA A 332 0.36 3.37 -1.23
C ALA A 332 -0.64 2.39 -1.86
N LYS A 333 -1.91 2.39 -1.39
CA LYS A 333 -3.00 1.60 -1.98
C LYS A 333 -3.18 1.89 -3.47
N GLY A 334 -3.22 3.17 -3.80
CA GLY A 334 -3.34 3.64 -5.15
C GLY A 334 -2.24 3.05 -6.03
N LEU A 335 -0.97 3.25 -5.68
CA LEU A 335 0.16 2.80 -6.48
C LEU A 335 0.11 1.29 -6.75
N ALA A 336 -0.15 0.51 -5.70
CA ALA A 336 -0.25 -0.94 -5.80
C ALA A 336 -1.37 -1.36 -6.78
N TYR A 337 -2.53 -0.70 -6.71
CA TYR A 337 -3.64 -0.93 -7.64
C TYR A 337 -3.30 -0.55 -9.08
N GLU A 338 -2.70 0.62 -9.32
CA GLU A 338 -2.33 1.04 -10.67
C GLU A 338 -1.28 0.13 -11.30
N ALA A 339 -0.35 -0.40 -10.51
CA ALA A 339 0.65 -1.33 -11.00
C ALA A 339 0.02 -2.63 -11.53
N ILE A 340 -1.01 -3.15 -10.85
CA ILE A 340 -1.73 -4.35 -11.34
C ILE A 340 -2.69 -4.01 -12.50
N THR A 341 -3.38 -2.86 -12.47
CA THR A 341 -4.32 -2.46 -13.52
C THR A 341 -3.62 -2.07 -14.82
N SER A 342 -2.54 -1.29 -14.73
CA SER A 342 -1.80 -0.80 -15.90
C SER A 342 -1.10 -1.92 -16.67
N ASN A 343 -0.58 -2.93 -15.97
CA ASN A 343 0.11 -4.04 -16.62
C ASN A 343 -0.86 -4.96 -17.37
N THR A 344 -2.09 -5.11 -16.86
CA THR A 344 -3.05 -6.10 -17.36
C THR A 344 -4.03 -5.50 -18.35
N LEU A 345 -4.71 -4.40 -18.00
CA LEU A 345 -5.73 -3.80 -18.87
C LEU A 345 -5.16 -3.01 -20.05
N LYS A 346 -4.00 -2.33 -19.90
CA LYS A 346 -3.37 -1.60 -21.03
C LYS A 346 -2.89 -2.55 -22.13
N ARG A 347 -2.29 -3.69 -21.75
CA ARG A 347 -1.66 -4.63 -22.70
C ARG A 347 -2.67 -5.40 -23.52
N GLU A 348 -3.80 -5.77 -22.94
CA GLU A 348 -4.75 -6.69 -23.58
C GLU A 348 -5.86 -5.96 -24.35
N ARG A 349 -6.25 -4.76 -23.92
CA ARG A 349 -7.37 -4.01 -24.53
C ARG A 349 -6.96 -2.74 -25.27
N GLY A 350 -5.67 -2.40 -25.31
CA GLY A 350 -5.19 -1.19 -25.98
C GLY A 350 -5.68 0.11 -25.31
N GLN A 351 -6.00 0.05 -24.02
CA GLN A 351 -6.49 1.17 -23.24
C GLN A 351 -5.32 2.04 -22.76
N PHE A 352 -5.48 3.37 -22.81
CA PHE A 352 -4.48 4.33 -22.33
C PHE A 352 -4.96 4.94 -21.01
N PHE A 353 -4.32 4.58 -19.90
CA PHE A 353 -4.54 5.27 -18.61
C PHE A 353 -3.63 6.48 -18.47
N THR A 354 -4.20 7.60 -18.04
CA THR A 354 -3.48 8.82 -17.68
C THR A 354 -2.50 8.55 -16.54
N PRO A 355 -1.19 8.87 -16.68
CA PRO A 355 -0.22 8.70 -15.60
C PRO A 355 -0.63 9.48 -14.34
N ARG A 356 -0.47 8.89 -13.16
CA ARG A 356 -0.91 9.51 -11.90
C ARG A 356 -0.29 10.85 -11.57
N ASN A 357 0.98 11.04 -11.91
CA ASN A 357 1.65 12.33 -11.72
C ASN A 357 0.97 13.44 -12.56
N MET A 358 0.47 13.12 -13.75
CA MET A 358 -0.30 14.06 -14.56
C MET A 358 -1.67 14.34 -13.96
N ILE A 359 -2.39 13.31 -13.50
CA ILE A 359 -3.69 13.46 -12.83
C ILE A 359 -3.54 14.36 -11.59
N ARG A 360 -2.55 14.09 -10.74
CA ARG A 360 -2.29 14.85 -9.51
C ARG A 360 -2.01 16.31 -9.82
N MET A 361 -1.11 16.58 -10.76
CA MET A 361 -0.83 17.94 -11.22
C MET A 361 -2.12 18.66 -11.69
N MET A 362 -2.96 18.01 -12.50
CA MET A 362 -4.21 18.63 -12.97
C MET A 362 -5.18 18.94 -11.83
N VAL A 363 -5.35 18.02 -10.89
CA VAL A 363 -6.24 18.20 -9.73
C VAL A 363 -5.72 19.31 -8.80
N GLU A 364 -4.41 19.34 -8.53
CA GLU A 364 -3.78 20.37 -7.70
C GLU A 364 -3.88 21.77 -8.34
N MET A 365 -3.80 21.88 -9.67
CA MET A 365 -3.97 23.17 -10.36
C MET A 365 -5.40 23.70 -10.31
N ILE A 366 -6.40 22.82 -10.37
CA ILE A 366 -7.82 23.20 -10.32
C ILE A 366 -8.29 23.41 -8.87
N ASP A 367 -7.70 22.68 -7.93
CA ASP A 367 -7.89 22.81 -6.49
C ASP A 367 -9.37 22.65 -6.01
N PRO A 368 -10.06 21.55 -6.34
CA PRO A 368 -11.47 21.38 -5.98
C PRO A 368 -11.69 21.41 -4.46
N SER A 369 -12.86 21.90 -4.04
CA SER A 369 -13.32 22.01 -2.66
C SER A 369 -14.34 20.92 -2.30
N PRO A 370 -14.61 20.70 -1.00
CA PRO A 370 -15.66 19.76 -0.56
C PRO A 370 -17.09 20.11 -1.03
N ASN A 371 -17.32 21.30 -1.57
CA ASN A 371 -18.64 21.72 -2.04
C ASN A 371 -18.86 21.49 -3.54
N ASP A 372 -17.77 21.30 -4.30
CA ASP A 372 -17.81 21.25 -5.76
C ASP A 372 -18.28 19.89 -6.26
N LEU A 373 -19.16 19.92 -7.26
CA LEU A 373 -19.71 18.77 -7.97
C LEU A 373 -18.81 18.41 -9.15
N ILE A 374 -18.34 17.16 -9.16
CA ILE A 374 -17.27 16.67 -10.02
C ILE A 374 -17.79 15.58 -10.96
N LEU A 375 -17.38 15.62 -12.23
CA LEU A 375 -17.64 14.58 -13.22
C LEU A 375 -16.37 14.13 -13.93
N ASP A 376 -16.24 12.82 -14.15
CA ASP A 376 -15.42 12.26 -15.22
C ASP A 376 -16.30 11.41 -16.18
N PRO A 377 -16.62 11.90 -17.40
CA PRO A 377 -17.50 11.22 -18.34
C PRO A 377 -16.81 10.10 -19.15
N ALA A 378 -15.52 9.85 -18.90
CA ALA A 378 -14.73 8.76 -19.48
C ALA A 378 -13.73 8.23 -18.43
N CYS A 379 -14.27 7.78 -17.28
CA CYS A 379 -13.51 7.65 -16.05
C CYS A 379 -12.48 6.51 -16.03
N GLY A 380 -12.55 5.58 -16.97
CA GLY A 380 -11.69 4.41 -17.01
C GLY A 380 -11.73 3.64 -15.69
N SER A 381 -10.56 3.40 -15.10
CA SER A 381 -10.41 2.76 -13.77
C SER A 381 -10.59 3.72 -12.58
N GLY A 382 -11.12 4.93 -12.80
CA GLY A 382 -11.44 5.90 -11.75
C GLY A 382 -10.25 6.74 -11.27
N GLY A 383 -9.20 6.88 -12.08
CA GLY A 383 -7.96 7.56 -11.70
C GLY A 383 -8.18 9.01 -11.24
N PHE A 384 -8.92 9.82 -12.00
CA PHE A 384 -9.25 11.20 -11.61
C PHE A 384 -10.12 11.24 -10.35
N LEU A 385 -11.16 10.40 -10.27
CA LEU A 385 -12.10 10.36 -9.16
C LEU A 385 -11.40 10.10 -7.81
N VAL A 386 -10.47 9.14 -7.79
CA VAL A 386 -9.67 8.82 -6.59
C VAL A 386 -8.75 9.97 -6.20
N ILE A 387 -8.08 10.60 -7.16
CA ILE A 387 -7.15 11.70 -6.84
C ILE A 387 -7.89 12.94 -6.36
N VAL A 388 -9.07 13.25 -6.92
CA VAL A 388 -9.95 14.31 -6.42
C VAL A 388 -10.42 14.01 -4.99
N LEU A 389 -10.86 12.77 -4.73
CA LEU A 389 -11.25 12.36 -3.37
C LEU A 389 -10.10 12.52 -2.37
N ASN A 390 -8.88 12.13 -2.75
CA ASN A 390 -7.69 12.28 -1.90
C ASN A 390 -7.32 13.74 -1.68
N HIS A 391 -7.44 14.60 -2.70
CA HIS A 391 -7.21 16.03 -2.59
C HIS A 391 -8.16 16.69 -1.58
N VAL A 392 -9.45 16.38 -1.69
CA VAL A 392 -10.46 16.88 -0.75
C VAL A 392 -10.28 16.30 0.65
N ARG A 393 -9.86 15.03 0.79
CA ARG A 393 -9.46 14.45 2.08
C ARG A 393 -8.36 15.28 2.75
N ARG A 394 -7.30 15.62 2.02
CA ARG A 394 -6.20 16.47 2.55
C ARG A 394 -6.69 17.83 3.03
N LYS A 395 -7.57 18.48 2.26
CA LYS A 395 -8.18 19.77 2.65
C LYS A 395 -8.99 19.64 3.93
N LEU A 396 -9.86 18.64 4.02
CA LEU A 396 -10.68 18.39 5.21
C LEU A 396 -9.83 18.09 6.45
N LEU A 397 -8.71 17.38 6.29
CA LEU A 397 -7.74 17.13 7.37
C LEU A 397 -7.08 18.43 7.84
N ALA A 398 -6.59 19.25 6.92
CA ALA A 398 -5.97 20.54 7.22
C ALA A 398 -6.95 21.47 7.95
N GLU A 399 -8.20 21.56 7.47
CA GLU A 399 -9.28 22.33 8.10
C GLU A 399 -9.63 21.82 9.51
N ALA A 400 -9.49 20.52 9.75
CA ALA A 400 -9.71 19.88 11.05
C ALA A 400 -8.49 19.94 11.99
N GLY A 401 -7.40 20.61 11.56
CA GLY A 401 -6.14 20.73 12.32
C GLY A 401 -5.37 19.42 12.45
N GLY A 402 -5.54 18.48 11.52
CA GLY A 402 -4.76 17.24 11.44
C GLY A 402 -3.66 17.32 10.39
N ASP A 403 -2.76 16.33 10.40
CA ASP A 403 -1.71 16.20 9.38
C ASP A 403 -2.33 15.75 8.04
N PRO A 404 -2.23 16.53 6.95
CA PRO A 404 -2.78 16.14 5.65
C PRO A 404 -2.04 14.97 4.98
N ASP A 405 -0.77 14.77 5.33
CA ASP A 405 0.14 13.81 4.71
C ASP A 405 0.21 12.51 5.53
N LEU A 406 0.22 12.62 6.85
CA LEU A 406 0.33 11.48 7.78
C LEU A 406 -0.71 11.52 8.91
N PRO A 407 -2.02 11.51 8.59
CA PRO A 407 -3.06 11.63 9.60
C PRO A 407 -3.10 10.43 10.53
N VAL A 408 -3.14 10.68 11.84
CA VAL A 408 -3.34 9.62 12.84
C VAL A 408 -4.79 9.10 12.80
N PRO A 409 -5.09 7.89 13.31
CA PRO A 409 -6.43 7.31 13.21
C PRO A 409 -7.56 8.20 13.76
N SER A 410 -7.29 8.97 14.81
CA SER A 410 -8.27 9.91 15.38
C SER A 410 -8.53 11.13 14.48
N GLU A 411 -7.59 11.53 13.63
CA GLU A 411 -7.76 12.60 12.62
C GLU A 411 -8.61 12.12 11.46
N ARG A 412 -8.31 10.93 10.93
CA ARG A 412 -9.12 10.30 9.88
C ARG A 412 -10.58 10.18 10.30
N LYS A 413 -10.81 9.72 11.53
CA LYS A 413 -12.16 9.57 12.10
C LYS A 413 -12.92 10.90 12.21
N ARG A 414 -12.24 12.02 12.44
CA ARG A 414 -12.88 13.35 12.54
C ARG A 414 -13.53 13.79 11.22
N ILE A 415 -12.93 13.42 10.08
CA ILE A 415 -13.40 13.84 8.75
C ILE A 415 -14.19 12.75 8.02
N GLU A 416 -14.20 11.52 8.52
CA GLU A 416 -14.74 10.34 7.84
C GLU A 416 -16.18 10.53 7.32
N LEU A 417 -17.07 11.08 8.14
CA LEU A 417 -18.47 11.32 7.74
C LEU A 417 -18.55 12.34 6.60
N LYS A 418 -17.84 13.47 6.72
CA LYS A 418 -17.81 14.52 5.69
C LYS A 418 -17.23 13.99 4.37
N LEU A 419 -16.17 13.19 4.44
CA LEU A 419 -15.54 12.60 3.26
C LEU A 419 -16.48 11.61 2.56
N LYS A 420 -17.18 10.76 3.31
CA LYS A 420 -18.18 9.84 2.74
C LYS A 420 -19.35 10.58 2.11
N GLU A 421 -19.84 11.65 2.74
CA GLU A 421 -20.88 12.51 2.18
C GLU A 421 -20.41 13.21 0.89
N TYR A 422 -19.18 13.70 0.86
CA TYR A 422 -18.56 14.24 -0.35
C TYR A 422 -18.51 13.18 -1.46
N ALA A 423 -17.92 12.01 -1.19
CA ALA A 423 -17.79 10.94 -2.17
C ALA A 423 -19.14 10.50 -2.75
N ARG A 424 -20.18 10.42 -1.91
CA ARG A 424 -21.55 9.98 -2.30
C ARG A 424 -22.37 11.03 -3.02
N ASN A 425 -22.14 12.32 -2.80
CA ASN A 425 -23.00 13.37 -3.35
C ASN A 425 -22.31 14.19 -4.44
N LYS A 426 -20.97 14.19 -4.47
CA LYS A 426 -20.19 15.16 -5.24
C LYS A 426 -19.29 14.54 -6.29
N ILE A 427 -18.94 13.26 -6.20
CA ILE A 427 -18.07 12.61 -7.18
C ILE A 427 -18.89 11.70 -8.08
N TRP A 428 -18.82 11.91 -9.40
CA TRP A 428 -19.57 11.17 -10.41
C TRP A 428 -18.67 10.71 -11.56
N GLY A 429 -18.90 9.48 -12.03
CA GLY A 429 -18.12 8.87 -13.11
C GLY A 429 -19.01 8.17 -14.13
N ILE A 430 -18.59 8.20 -15.40
CA ILE A 430 -19.21 7.43 -16.48
C ILE A 430 -18.09 6.77 -17.28
N ASP A 431 -18.26 5.49 -17.60
CA ASP A 431 -17.49 4.83 -18.65
C ASP A 431 -18.42 3.98 -19.53
N VAL A 432 -18.00 3.65 -20.74
CA VAL A 432 -18.79 2.80 -21.64
C VAL A 432 -18.44 1.31 -21.46
N ASP A 433 -17.25 1.01 -20.95
CA ASP A 433 -16.80 -0.37 -20.70
C ASP A 433 -17.27 -0.83 -19.29
N PRO A 434 -18.12 -1.86 -19.20
CA PRO A 434 -18.61 -2.35 -17.91
C PRO A 434 -17.51 -2.89 -17.00
N ASP A 435 -16.39 -3.38 -17.56
CA ASP A 435 -15.24 -3.84 -16.79
C ASP A 435 -14.46 -2.67 -16.21
N LEU A 436 -14.33 -1.56 -16.95
CA LEU A 436 -13.75 -0.32 -16.44
C LEU A 436 -14.64 0.32 -15.38
N ARG A 437 -15.96 0.36 -15.60
CA ARG A 437 -16.92 0.76 -14.56
C ARG A 437 -16.70 -0.07 -13.29
N LYS A 438 -16.62 -1.41 -13.40
CA LYS A 438 -16.40 -2.30 -12.25
C LYS A 438 -15.05 -2.02 -11.58
N ALA A 439 -13.98 -1.86 -12.35
CA ALA A 439 -12.66 -1.51 -11.83
C ALA A 439 -12.66 -0.15 -11.09
N ALA A 440 -13.33 0.87 -11.64
CA ALA A 440 -13.46 2.17 -11.01
C ALA A 440 -14.26 2.12 -9.70
N ARG A 441 -15.40 1.43 -9.68
CA ARG A 441 -16.16 1.18 -8.45
C ARG A 441 -15.28 0.51 -7.40
N MET A 442 -14.53 -0.51 -7.82
CA MET A 442 -13.62 -1.23 -6.94
C MET A 442 -12.50 -0.34 -6.37
N ASN A 443 -11.93 0.52 -7.21
CA ASN A 443 -10.91 1.48 -6.81
C ASN A 443 -11.49 2.48 -5.78
N MET A 444 -12.70 3.00 -5.99
CA MET A 444 -13.35 3.90 -5.03
C MET A 444 -13.64 3.24 -3.68
N VAL A 445 -14.07 1.97 -3.65
CA VAL A 445 -14.24 1.22 -2.37
C VAL A 445 -12.92 1.12 -1.61
N MET A 446 -11.82 0.79 -2.31
CA MET A 446 -10.49 0.70 -1.70
C MET A 446 -9.98 2.04 -1.14
N ASN A 447 -10.42 3.16 -1.73
CA ASN A 447 -10.09 4.52 -1.32
C ASN A 447 -11.14 5.16 -0.37
N GLU A 448 -12.00 4.34 0.24
CA GLU A 448 -12.93 4.71 1.32
C GLU A 448 -14.19 5.49 0.87
N ASP A 449 -14.79 5.07 -0.25
CA ASP A 449 -16.16 5.32 -0.76
C ASP A 449 -16.26 6.25 -2.00
N GLY A 450 -17.46 6.35 -2.59
CA GLY A 450 -17.78 7.02 -3.86
C GLY A 450 -18.14 6.07 -5.02
N HIS A 451 -18.19 4.76 -4.74
CA HIS A 451 -18.39 3.72 -5.75
C HIS A 451 -19.80 3.68 -6.36
N GLY A 452 -20.84 4.08 -5.62
CA GLY A 452 -22.22 4.06 -6.10
C GLY A 452 -22.52 5.01 -7.28
N ASN A 453 -21.67 6.02 -7.51
CA ASN A 453 -21.91 7.08 -8.50
C ASN A 453 -21.15 6.88 -9.82
N ILE A 454 -20.76 5.65 -10.13
CA ILE A 454 -20.03 5.33 -11.37
C ILE A 454 -20.95 4.51 -12.27
N PHE A 455 -21.26 5.03 -13.46
CA PHE A 455 -22.26 4.47 -14.37
C PHE A 455 -21.63 3.92 -15.66
N CYS A 456 -22.33 2.99 -16.31
CA CYS A 456 -21.96 2.34 -17.57
C CYS A 456 -22.91 2.73 -18.70
N PHE A 457 -22.55 3.77 -19.45
CA PHE A 457 -23.24 4.13 -20.70
C PHE A 457 -22.35 5.02 -21.58
N ASN A 458 -22.72 5.15 -22.85
CA ASN A 458 -22.05 6.08 -23.75
C ASN A 458 -22.39 7.53 -23.36
N SER A 459 -21.44 8.24 -22.75
CA SER A 459 -21.65 9.62 -22.27
C SER A 459 -22.02 10.61 -23.38
N LEU A 460 -21.69 10.33 -24.65
CA LEU A 460 -22.10 11.14 -25.80
C LEU A 460 -23.58 10.97 -26.19
N GLU A 461 -24.22 9.89 -25.72
CA GLU A 461 -25.63 9.59 -25.97
C GLU A 461 -26.55 10.10 -24.84
N PHE A 462 -25.98 10.72 -23.79
CA PHE A 462 -26.75 11.23 -22.67
C PHE A 462 -27.75 12.32 -23.13
N GLY A 463 -29.04 12.07 -22.88
CA GLY A 463 -30.13 12.97 -23.26
C GLY A 463 -30.58 12.84 -24.73
N VAL A 464 -30.14 11.79 -25.44
CA VAL A 464 -30.64 11.44 -26.78
C VAL A 464 -31.78 10.41 -26.63
N PRO A 465 -33.05 10.77 -26.91
CA PRO A 465 -34.21 9.93 -26.61
C PRO A 465 -34.14 8.51 -27.18
N GLU A 466 -33.59 8.36 -28.38
CA GLU A 466 -33.50 7.07 -29.08
C GLU A 466 -32.37 6.17 -28.56
N ARG A 467 -31.55 6.65 -27.62
CA ARG A 467 -30.36 5.97 -27.10
C ARG A 467 -30.35 5.81 -25.58
N GLU A 468 -31.49 6.08 -24.93
CA GLU A 468 -31.59 6.01 -23.48
C GLU A 468 -31.46 4.58 -22.96
N VAL A 469 -30.69 4.44 -21.88
CA VAL A 469 -30.58 3.20 -21.10
C VAL A 469 -30.94 3.49 -19.65
N PRO A 470 -31.40 2.48 -18.87
CA PRO A 470 -31.86 2.69 -17.50
C PRO A 470 -30.84 3.41 -16.58
N GLU A 471 -29.55 3.16 -16.76
CA GLU A 471 -28.49 3.82 -15.97
C GLU A 471 -28.41 5.33 -16.21
N MET A 472 -28.84 5.85 -17.37
CA MET A 472 -28.86 7.30 -17.62
C MET A 472 -29.90 8.00 -16.75
N GLU A 473 -31.07 7.39 -16.55
CA GLU A 473 -32.11 7.93 -15.67
C GLU A 473 -31.65 7.89 -14.20
N GLN A 474 -30.97 6.82 -13.79
CA GLN A 474 -30.38 6.72 -12.45
C GLN A 474 -29.32 7.79 -12.22
N PHE A 475 -28.44 8.04 -13.20
CA PHE A 475 -27.47 9.12 -13.15
C PHE A 475 -28.17 10.49 -13.06
N ALA A 476 -29.16 10.74 -13.93
CA ALA A 476 -29.90 12.01 -13.95
C ALA A 476 -30.65 12.30 -12.65
N THR A 477 -31.22 11.28 -12.02
CA THR A 477 -31.97 11.41 -10.77
C THR A 477 -31.06 11.47 -9.53
N GLY A 478 -29.89 10.85 -9.60
CA GLY A 478 -28.90 10.89 -8.52
C GLY A 478 -28.12 12.21 -8.45
N VAL A 479 -27.79 12.82 -9.59
CA VAL A 479 -26.99 14.04 -9.62
C VAL A 479 -27.83 15.24 -9.15
N PRO A 480 -27.37 16.01 -8.13
CA PRO A 480 -28.07 17.19 -7.65
C PRO A 480 -28.36 18.19 -8.78
N GLY A 481 -29.63 18.57 -8.95
CA GLY A 481 -30.08 19.54 -9.95
C GLY A 481 -30.24 19.00 -11.38
N LEU A 482 -29.84 17.76 -11.67
CA LEU A 482 -29.89 17.22 -13.03
C LEU A 482 -31.25 16.65 -13.43
N ALA A 483 -32.05 16.18 -12.46
CA ALA A 483 -33.33 15.53 -12.72
C ALA A 483 -34.34 16.41 -13.48
N GLU A 484 -34.41 17.71 -13.14
CA GLU A 484 -35.31 18.64 -13.83
C GLU A 484 -34.90 18.89 -15.28
N LEU A 485 -33.59 19.00 -15.52
CA LEU A 485 -33.03 19.19 -16.86
C LEU A 485 -33.22 17.94 -17.72
N TRP A 486 -33.03 16.76 -17.13
CA TRP A 486 -33.34 15.48 -17.76
C TRP A 486 -34.79 15.42 -18.22
N ASN A 487 -35.75 15.80 -17.38
CA ASN A 487 -37.16 15.78 -17.74
C ASN A 487 -37.52 16.76 -18.87
N ARG A 488 -36.75 17.84 -19.06
CA ARG A 488 -36.98 18.87 -20.09
C ARG A 488 -36.15 18.68 -21.36
N ARG A 489 -35.31 17.65 -21.45
CA ARG A 489 -34.37 17.40 -22.56
C ARG A 489 -35.00 17.43 -23.97
N ASN A 490 -36.30 17.13 -24.08
CA ASN A 490 -37.04 17.10 -25.34
C ASN A 490 -37.50 18.48 -25.84
N THR A 491 -37.26 19.57 -25.10
CA THR A 491 -38.00 20.84 -25.29
C THR A 491 -37.19 22.09 -25.61
N SER A 492 -35.85 22.06 -25.79
CA SER A 492 -35.05 22.96 -26.69
C SER A 492 -33.58 23.21 -26.26
N SER A 493 -33.09 22.75 -25.10
CA SER A 493 -31.67 22.88 -24.73
C SER A 493 -31.13 21.57 -24.13
N ARG A 494 -30.00 21.08 -24.66
CA ARG A 494 -29.26 19.90 -24.15
C ARG A 494 -28.13 20.29 -23.18
N GLU A 495 -28.20 21.50 -22.63
CA GLU A 495 -27.24 22.00 -21.66
C GLU A 495 -27.65 21.52 -20.28
N PHE A 496 -26.86 20.60 -19.73
CA PHE A 496 -27.10 20.03 -18.41
C PHE A 496 -26.38 20.80 -17.29
N GLY A 497 -25.26 21.48 -17.57
CA GLY A 497 -24.71 22.60 -16.80
C GLY A 497 -24.60 22.53 -15.25
N VAL A 498 -24.65 21.34 -14.64
CA VAL A 498 -24.73 21.20 -13.17
C VAL A 498 -23.38 20.99 -12.47
N PHE A 499 -22.36 20.52 -13.20
CA PHE A 499 -21.05 20.19 -12.62
C PHE A 499 -20.15 21.41 -12.56
N ASP A 500 -19.48 21.60 -11.42
CA ASP A 500 -18.52 22.67 -11.19
C ASP A 500 -17.20 22.36 -11.92
N PHE A 501 -16.75 21.10 -11.87
CA PHE A 501 -15.53 20.67 -12.56
C PHE A 501 -15.71 19.35 -13.31
N ILE A 502 -15.05 19.27 -14.47
CA ILE A 502 -14.93 18.05 -15.26
C ILE A 502 -13.45 17.69 -15.35
N PHE A 503 -13.06 16.58 -14.73
CA PHE A 503 -11.72 16.02 -14.82
C PHE A 503 -11.78 14.81 -15.73
N THR A 504 -11.16 14.85 -16.90
CA THR A 504 -11.30 13.75 -17.86
C THR A 504 -10.15 13.68 -18.85
N ASN A 505 -9.85 12.46 -19.30
CA ASN A 505 -8.98 12.20 -20.44
C ASN A 505 -9.78 11.37 -21.46
N PRO A 506 -10.47 12.02 -22.41
CA PRO A 506 -11.37 11.34 -23.32
C PRO A 506 -10.58 10.45 -24.31
N PRO A 507 -11.22 9.43 -24.91
CA PRO A 507 -10.56 8.52 -25.83
C PRO A 507 -9.88 9.22 -27.01
N SER A 508 -8.56 9.04 -27.17
CA SER A 508 -7.79 9.58 -28.29
C SER A 508 -7.80 8.58 -29.47
N ALA A 509 -8.91 8.51 -30.22
CA ALA A 509 -8.97 7.74 -31.47
C ALA A 509 -9.22 8.66 -32.68
N PRO A 510 -8.47 8.52 -33.79
CA PRO A 510 -8.61 9.37 -34.98
C PRO A 510 -9.88 9.12 -35.83
N LYS A 511 -10.83 8.29 -35.38
CA LYS A 511 -12.07 7.98 -36.13
C LYS A 511 -13.28 7.77 -35.21
N PHE A 512 -13.80 8.85 -34.65
CA PHE A 512 -15.25 8.95 -34.45
C PHE A 512 -15.87 9.54 -35.72
N LEU A 513 -15.92 8.74 -36.80
CA LEU A 513 -16.91 8.99 -37.85
C LEU A 513 -18.24 8.46 -37.33
N LEU A 514 -18.88 9.24 -36.46
CA LEU A 514 -20.34 9.20 -36.42
C LEU A 514 -20.81 9.41 -37.86
N PRO A 515 -21.72 8.59 -38.41
CA PRO A 515 -22.45 8.99 -39.60
C PRO A 515 -23.34 10.15 -39.18
N ILE A 516 -22.76 11.35 -39.09
CA ILE A 516 -23.51 12.59 -39.05
C ILE A 516 -24.26 12.57 -40.37
N GLY A 517 -25.59 12.38 -40.26
CA GLY A 517 -26.49 12.40 -41.40
C GLY A 517 -26.14 13.60 -42.28
N ARG A 518 -26.06 13.34 -43.59
CA ARG A 518 -25.79 14.36 -44.61
C ARG A 518 -26.56 15.63 -44.28
N PHE A 519 -25.85 16.67 -43.82
CA PHE A 519 -26.35 18.02 -43.95
C PHE A 519 -26.35 18.34 -45.45
N SER A 520 -27.53 18.20 -46.05
CA SER A 520 -27.82 18.75 -47.37
C SER A 520 -27.62 20.26 -47.30
N ARG A 521 -26.53 20.77 -47.85
CA ARG A 521 -26.38 22.19 -48.12
C ARG A 521 -27.18 22.54 -49.38
N ARG A 522 -28.31 23.23 -49.13
CA ARG A 522 -29.25 23.86 -50.08
C ARG A 522 -30.00 22.93 -51.02
#